data_AF-A0A0G0F916-F1
#
_entry.id   AF-A0A0G0F916-F1
#
_cell.length_a   1.000
_cell.length_b   1.000
_cell.length_c   1.000
_cell.angle_alpha   90.00
_cell.angle_beta   90.00
_cell.angle_gamma   90.00
#
_symmetry.space_group_name_H-M   'P 1'
#
loop_
_entity.id
_entity.type
_entity.pdbx_description
1 polymer ?
#
loop_
_entity_poly.entity_id
_entity_poly.type
_entity_poly.pdbx_seq_one_letter_code
_entity_poly.pdbx_strand_id
1 'polypeptide(L)'
;MFEKMRYNFWPLIKTRLIFWWWVLKYRGKKNIPPEVVFEAMTKTMESLKENLQMARICATNSDNVDKKEIEEIYDAINRTDDLEKKINRIQKN
;
A
#
# COMPACT_ATOMS: atom_id res chain seq x y z
N MET A 1 3.07 37.83 -10.33
CA MET A 1 1.82 37.19 -10.80
C MET A 1 2.08 35.86 -11.51
N PHE A 2 3.07 35.78 -12.40
CA PHE A 2 3.49 34.53 -13.08
C PHE A 2 3.97 33.40 -12.13
N GLU A 3 4.67 33.72 -11.05
CA GLU A 3 5.14 32.69 -10.09
C GLU A 3 3.99 31.99 -9.36
N LYS A 4 2.95 32.72 -8.92
CA LYS A 4 1.77 32.13 -8.28
C LYS A 4 1.00 31.19 -9.23
N MET A 5 0.89 31.54 -10.51
CA MET A 5 0.31 30.64 -11.52
C MET A 5 1.14 29.37 -11.71
N ARG A 6 2.47 29.48 -11.72
CA ARG A 6 3.35 28.31 -11.82
C ARG A 6 3.24 27.39 -10.60
N TYR A 7 3.11 27.93 -9.39
CA TYR A 7 3.03 27.10 -8.18
C TYR A 7 1.62 26.54 -7.90
N ASN A 8 0.55 27.22 -8.32
CA ASN A 8 -0.82 26.75 -8.05
C ASN A 8 -1.43 25.98 -9.22
N PHE A 9 -1.15 26.38 -10.46
CA PHE A 9 -1.84 25.85 -11.64
C PHE A 9 -1.06 24.70 -12.30
N TRP A 10 0.27 24.76 -12.29
CA TRP A 10 1.12 23.71 -12.85
C TRP A 10 0.96 22.35 -12.16
N PRO A 11 0.83 22.26 -10.82
CA PRO A 11 0.55 21.00 -10.17
C PRO A 11 -0.79 20.43 -10.63
N LEU A 12 -1.85 21.24 -10.64
CA LEU A 12 -3.19 20.83 -11.07
C LEU A 12 -3.21 20.29 -12.50
N ILE A 13 -2.51 20.96 -13.41
CA ILE A 13 -2.37 20.51 -14.80
C ILE A 13 -1.60 19.18 -14.85
N LYS A 14 -0.48 19.06 -14.14
CA LYS A 14 0.29 17.81 -14.06
C LYS A 14 -0.57 16.66 -13.54
N THR A 15 -1.30 16.86 -12.44
CA THR A 15 -2.14 15.80 -11.85
C THR A 15 -3.24 15.37 -12.83
N ARG A 16 -3.89 16.33 -13.50
CA ARG A 16 -4.90 16.02 -14.52
C ARG A 16 -4.32 15.29 -15.73
N LEU A 17 -3.16 15.69 -16.23
CA LEU A 17 -2.51 15.03 -17.37
C LEU A 17 -2.05 13.61 -17.02
N ILE A 18 -1.50 13.40 -15.83
CA ILE A 18 -1.14 12.06 -15.33
C ILE A 18 -2.39 11.19 -15.23
N PHE A 19 -3.49 11.73 -14.69
CA PHE A 19 -4.77 11.02 -14.62
C PHE A 19 -5.29 10.64 -16.00
N TRP A 20 -5.32 11.58 -16.95
CA TRP A 20 -5.77 11.31 -18.33
C TRP A 20 -4.87 10.31 -19.05
N TRP A 21 -3.55 10.38 -18.85
CA TRP A 21 -2.60 9.40 -19.37
C TRP A 21 -2.88 8.01 -18.79
N TRP A 22 -3.15 7.90 -17.49
CA TRP A 22 -3.55 6.66 -16.84
C TRP A 22 -4.87 6.12 -17.39
N VAL A 23 -5.88 6.97 -17.56
CA VAL A 23 -7.19 6.60 -18.13
C VAL A 23 -7.05 6.10 -19.57
N LEU A 24 -6.22 6.75 -20.39
CA LEU A 24 -5.96 6.33 -21.77
C LEU A 24 -5.16 5.03 -21.83
N LYS A 25 -4.07 4.93 -21.05
CA LYS A 25 -3.18 3.76 -21.03
C LYS A 25 -3.91 2.50 -20.55
N TYR A 26 -4.77 2.64 -19.54
CA TYR A 26 -5.46 1.51 -18.92
C TYR A 26 -6.94 1.41 -19.28
N ARG A 27 -7.46 2.26 -20.18
CA ARG A 27 -8.88 2.32 -20.61
C ARG A 27 -9.88 2.33 -19.43
N GLY A 28 -9.50 2.94 -18.30
CA GLY A 28 -10.27 2.92 -17.04
C GLY A 28 -10.12 1.62 -16.23
N LYS A 29 -10.83 1.49 -15.08
CA LYS A 29 -10.71 0.35 -14.13
C LYS A 29 -10.83 -1.05 -14.75
N LYS A 30 -11.39 -1.18 -15.97
CA LYS A 30 -11.63 -2.47 -16.64
C LYS A 30 -10.38 -3.12 -17.25
N ASN A 31 -9.28 -2.39 -17.45
CA ASN A 31 -8.11 -2.91 -18.21
C ASN A 31 -6.76 -2.64 -17.51
N ILE A 32 -6.75 -2.61 -16.17
CA ILE A 32 -5.49 -2.54 -15.41
C ILE A 32 -4.81 -3.92 -15.51
N PRO A 33 -3.55 -4.01 -15.99
CA PRO A 33 -2.83 -5.26 -16.05
C PRO A 33 -2.74 -5.86 -14.65
N PRO A 34 -2.99 -7.17 -14.50
CA PRO A 34 -2.89 -7.85 -13.21
C PRO A 34 -1.54 -7.59 -12.54
N GLU A 35 -0.46 -7.57 -13.33
CA GLU A 35 0.91 -7.26 -12.91
C GLU A 35 1.02 -5.95 -12.11
N VAL A 36 0.40 -4.87 -12.59
CA VAL A 36 0.44 -3.55 -11.94
C VAL A 36 -0.31 -3.57 -10.60
N VAL A 37 -1.41 -4.34 -10.54
CA VAL A 37 -2.18 -4.50 -9.30
C VAL A 37 -1.41 -5.37 -8.31
N PHE A 38 -0.80 -6.46 -8.77
CA PHE A 38 0.01 -7.34 -7.94
C PHE A 38 1.24 -6.64 -7.39
N GLU A 39 1.96 -5.86 -8.20
CA GLU A 39 3.10 -5.05 -7.76
C GLU A 39 2.69 -4.05 -6.66
N ALA A 40 1.57 -3.34 -6.86
CA ALA A 40 1.04 -2.43 -5.85
C ALA A 40 0.60 -3.16 -4.56
N MET A 41 0.02 -4.35 -4.69
CA MET A 41 -0.36 -5.19 -3.56
C MET A 41 0.88 -5.67 -2.78
N THR A 42 1.92 -6.15 -3.46
CA THR A 42 3.19 -6.58 -2.81
C THR A 42 3.81 -5.44 -2.02
N LYS A 43 3.90 -4.24 -2.61
CA LYS A 43 4.43 -3.06 -1.94
C LYS A 43 3.60 -2.67 -0.71
N THR A 44 2.28 -2.80 -0.80
CA THR A 44 1.38 -2.51 0.33
C THR A 44 1.53 -3.57 1.44
N MET A 45 1.74 -4.83 1.09
CA MET A 45 1.99 -5.92 2.03
C MET A 45 3.30 -5.78 2.78
N GLU A 46 4.38 -5.39 2.09
CA GLU A 46 5.68 -5.11 2.71
C GLU A 46 5.54 -4.02 3.79
N SER A 47 4.91 -2.89 3.44
CA SER A 47 4.68 -1.80 4.39
C SER A 47 3.78 -2.22 5.57
N LEU A 48 2.75 -3.03 5.31
CA LEU A 48 1.89 -3.54 6.37
C LEU A 48 2.67 -4.43 7.36
N LYS A 49 3.56 -5.29 6.85
CA LYS A 49 4.40 -6.17 7.67
C LYS A 49 5.38 -5.39 8.53
N GLU A 50 6.02 -4.38 7.97
CA GLU A 50 6.89 -3.46 8.73
C GLU A 50 6.13 -2.75 9.85
N ASN A 51 4.94 -2.22 9.55
CA ASN A 51 4.10 -1.55 10.54
C ASN A 51 3.66 -2.48 11.67
N LEU A 52 3.29 -3.73 11.35
CA LEU A 52 2.92 -4.73 12.34
C LEU A 52 4.12 -5.16 13.20
N GLN A 53 5.32 -5.26 12.62
CA GLN A 53 6.54 -5.51 13.38
C GLN A 53 6.88 -4.35 14.33
N MET A 54 6.71 -3.11 13.88
CA MET A 54 6.90 -1.93 14.72
C MET A 54 5.84 -1.88 15.83
N ALA A 55 4.57 -2.17 15.52
CA ALA A 55 3.51 -2.30 16.52
C ALA A 55 3.87 -3.35 17.58
N ARG A 56 4.42 -4.51 17.17
CA ARG A 56 4.91 -5.53 18.10
C ARG A 56 5.99 -4.99 19.01
N ILE A 57 7.01 -4.34 18.45
CA ILE A 57 8.13 -3.77 19.21
C ILE A 57 7.63 -2.75 20.24
N CYS A 58 6.73 -1.85 19.82
CA CYS A 58 6.12 -0.86 20.70
C CYS A 58 5.30 -1.50 21.82
N ALA A 59 4.48 -2.51 21.50
CA ALA A 59 3.66 -3.22 22.49
C ALA A 59 4.52 -3.99 23.51
N THR A 60 5.62 -4.60 23.08
CA THR A 60 6.54 -5.34 23.99
C THR A 60 7.40 -4.45 24.87
N ASN A 61 7.69 -3.22 24.44
CA ASN A 61 8.50 -2.25 25.19
C ASN A 61 7.66 -1.29 26.05
N SER A 62 6.33 -1.45 26.05
CA SER A 62 5.42 -0.67 26.90
C SER A 62 5.59 -1.08 28.36
N ASP A 63 5.60 -0.11 29.28
CA ASP A 63 5.59 -0.36 30.72
C ASP A 63 4.34 -1.14 31.18
N ASN A 64 3.26 -1.09 30.38
CA ASN A 64 2.03 -1.86 30.57
C ASN A 64 1.82 -2.78 29.36
N VAL A 65 2.39 -3.98 29.43
CA VAL A 65 2.25 -5.00 28.38
C VAL A 65 0.88 -5.68 28.48
N ASP A 66 -0.03 -5.38 27.55
CA ASP A 66 -1.24 -6.18 27.35
C ASP A 66 -0.93 -7.42 26.50
N LYS A 67 -1.02 -8.59 27.12
CA LYS A 67 -0.78 -9.88 26.44
C LYS A 67 -1.77 -10.13 25.31
N LYS A 68 -3.00 -9.64 25.43
CA LYS A 68 -4.04 -9.81 24.41
C LYS A 68 -3.73 -8.99 23.17
N GLU A 69 -3.28 -7.75 23.34
CA GLU A 69 -2.86 -6.89 22.23
C GLU A 69 -1.67 -7.47 21.47
N ILE A 70 -0.69 -8.03 22.19
CA ILE A 70 0.44 -8.74 21.57
C ILE A 70 -0.04 -9.96 20.76
N GLU A 71 -0.96 -10.76 21.32
CA GLU A 71 -1.53 -11.92 20.63
C GLU A 71 -2.27 -11.51 19.36
N GLU A 72 -3.08 -10.45 19.41
CA GLU A 72 -3.76 -9.89 18.24
C GLU A 72 -2.79 -9.41 17.16
N ILE A 73 -1.66 -8.80 17.54
CA ILE A 73 -0.60 -8.39 16.60
C ILE A 73 0.07 -9.61 15.96
N TYR A 74 0.36 -10.67 16.73
CA TYR A 74 0.89 -11.93 16.17
C TYR A 74 -0.07 -12.57 15.17
N ASP A 75 -1.35 -12.58 15.51
CA ASP A 75 -2.39 -13.12 14.64
C ASP A 75 -2.51 -12.30 13.33
N ALA A 76 -2.39 -10.98 13.42
CA ALA A 76 -2.35 -10.09 12.27
C ALA A 76 -1.12 -10.33 11.36
N ILE A 77 0.05 -10.55 11.95
CA ILE A 77 1.27 -10.90 11.19
C ILE A 77 1.09 -12.23 10.46
N ASN A 78 0.57 -13.25 11.13
CA ASN A 78 0.34 -14.57 10.53
C ASN A 78 -0.67 -14.52 9.37
N ARG A 79 -1.75 -13.76 9.52
CA ARG A 79 -2.73 -13.54 8.44
C ARG A 79 -2.14 -12.81 7.26
N THR A 80 -1.27 -11.84 7.52
CA THR A 80 -0.54 -11.08 6.49
C THR A 80 0.38 -12.03 5.70
N ASP A 81 1.14 -12.89 6.37
CA ASP A 81 2.00 -13.88 5.69
C ASP A 81 1.20 -14.91 4.85
N ASP A 82 0.02 -15.33 5.30
CA ASP A 82 -0.86 -16.22 4.52
C ASP A 82 -1.43 -15.51 3.28
N LEU A 83 -1.78 -14.23 3.41
CA LEU A 83 -2.23 -13.41 2.29
C LEU A 83 -1.13 -13.24 1.24
N GLU A 84 0.11 -12.98 1.68
CA GLU A 84 1.29 -12.85 0.81
C GLU A 84 1.51 -14.15 0.01
N LYS A 85 1.43 -15.31 0.68
CA LYS A 85 1.55 -16.62 0.02
C LYS A 85 0.44 -16.86 -1.02
N LYS A 86 -0.79 -16.46 -0.73
CA LYS A 86 -1.91 -16.58 -1.68
C LYS A 86 -1.72 -15.68 -2.90
N ILE A 87 -1.30 -14.44 -2.70
CA ILE A 87 -0.99 -13.50 -3.79
C ILE A 87 0.13 -14.04 -4.68
N ASN A 88 1.21 -14.54 -4.08
CA ASN A 88 2.34 -15.13 -4.80
C ASN A 88 1.95 -16.39 -5.60
N ARG A 89 0.96 -17.16 -5.14
CA ARG A 89 0.41 -18.30 -5.92
C ARG A 89 -0.41 -17.83 -7.11
N ILE A 90 -1.22 -16.77 -6.94
CA ILE A 90 -2.04 -16.21 -8.01
C ILE A 90 -1.15 -15.56 -9.08
N GLN A 91 -0.03 -14.93 -8.69
CA GLN A 91 0.91 -14.32 -9.64
C GLN A 91 1.69 -15.36 -10.48
N LYS A 92 1.91 -16.58 -9.95
CA LYS A 92 2.66 -17.64 -10.64
C LYS A 92 1.80 -18.52 -11.56
N ASN A 93 0.48 -18.44 -11.45
CA ASN A 93 -0.49 -19.14 -12.31
C ASN A 93 -0.98 -18.22 -13.42
#